data_AF-S9SKP8-F1
#
_entry.id   AF-S9SKP8-F1
#
_cell.length_a   1.000
_cell.length_b   1.000
_cell.length_c   1.000
_cell.angle_alpha   90.00
_cell.angle_beta   90.00
_cell.angle_gamma   90.00
#
_symmetry.space_group_name_H-M   'P 1'
#
loop_
_entity.id
_entity.type
_entity.pdbx_description
1 polymer ?
#
loop_
_entity_poly.entity_id
_entity_poly.type
_entity_poly.pdbx_seq_one_letter_code
_entity_poly.pdbx_strand_id
1 'polypeptide(L)'
;MGKIIASVSCTLDGIYTGPQGDENNMVSWALPGIMDSMGDNLMMFQNASAILMGRINYEGLASYWPSQEGEFADAMNKTSKYVATRN
;
A
#
# COMPACT_ATOMS: atom_id res chain seq x y z
N MET A 1 20.43 -11.82 6.03
CA MET A 1 20.03 -11.22 4.73
C MET A 1 18.56 -10.82 4.83
N GLY A 2 18.20 -9.61 4.37
CA GLY A 2 16.79 -9.20 4.32
C GLY A 2 16.04 -9.91 3.18
N LYS A 3 14.72 -10.07 3.33
CA LYS A 3 13.84 -10.58 2.27
C LYS A 3 13.15 -9.41 1.57
N ILE A 4 13.04 -9.48 0.26
CA ILE A 4 12.14 -8.60 -0.51
C ILE A 4 10.80 -9.31 -0.57
N ILE A 5 9.76 -8.66 -0.06
CA ILE A 5 8.39 -9.19 -0.05
C ILE A 5 7.55 -8.28 -0.95
N ALA A 6 6.85 -8.89 -1.91
CA ALA A 6 5.84 -8.20 -2.70
C ALA A 6 4.47 -8.59 -2.15
N SER A 7 3.75 -7.62 -1.59
CA SER A 7 2.32 -7.75 -1.29
C SER A 7 1.56 -6.83 -2.22
N VAL A 8 0.65 -7.42 -2.97
CA VAL A 8 -0.13 -6.76 -4.01
C VAL A 8 -1.53 -7.34 -4.00
N SER A 9 -2.54 -6.48 -4.17
CA SER A 9 -3.90 -6.90 -4.46
C SER A 9 -4.14 -6.76 -5.97
N CYS A 10 -4.77 -7.77 -6.57
CA CYS A 10 -5.13 -7.75 -7.98
C CYS A 10 -6.47 -8.45 -8.21
N THR A 11 -7.13 -8.10 -9.31
CA THR A 11 -8.27 -8.85 -9.83
C THR A 11 -7.82 -10.20 -10.39
N LEU A 12 -8.79 -11.10 -10.65
CA LEU A 12 -8.52 -12.43 -11.20
C LEU A 12 -7.83 -12.37 -12.59
N ASP A 13 -8.13 -11.34 -13.38
CA ASP A 13 -7.53 -11.06 -14.69
C ASP A 13 -6.27 -10.19 -14.63
N GLY A 14 -5.73 -9.94 -13.43
CA GLY A 14 -4.40 -9.34 -13.24
C GLY A 14 -4.35 -7.81 -13.26
N ILE A 15 -5.46 -7.14 -12.96
CA ILE A 15 -5.54 -5.68 -12.88
C ILE A 15 -5.19 -5.24 -11.45
N TYR A 16 -4.30 -4.24 -11.34
CA TYR A 16 -3.81 -3.68 -10.07
C TYR A 16 -4.32 -2.26 -9.79
N THR A 17 -5.04 -1.65 -10.73
CA THR A 17 -5.52 -0.27 -10.66
C THR A 17 -7.03 -0.22 -10.80
N GLY A 18 -7.62 0.86 -10.30
CA GLY A 18 -9.03 1.16 -10.53
C GLY A 18 -9.35 1.51 -11.98
N PRO A 19 -10.64 1.72 -12.30
CA PRO A 19 -11.07 2.21 -13.61
C PRO A 19 -10.45 3.58 -13.93
N GLN A 20 -10.54 3.98 -15.20
CA GLN A 20 -9.97 5.25 -15.66
C GLN A 20 -10.57 6.44 -14.89
N GLY A 21 -9.71 7.28 -14.31
CA GLY A 21 -10.08 8.40 -13.44
C GLY A 21 -10.19 8.06 -11.94
N ASP A 22 -10.03 6.80 -11.55
CA ASP A 22 -10.04 6.34 -10.16
C ASP A 22 -8.93 5.28 -9.90
N GLU A 23 -7.82 5.37 -10.65
CA GLU A 23 -6.80 4.32 -10.73
C GLU A 23 -6.13 4.01 -9.38
N ASN A 24 -6.01 5.03 -8.52
CA ASN A 24 -5.29 4.96 -7.24
C ASN A 24 -6.20 4.72 -6.02
N ASN A 25 -7.51 4.56 -6.22
CA ASN A 25 -8.48 4.39 -5.14
C ASN A 25 -8.82 2.91 -4.96
N MET A 26 -7.93 2.14 -4.34
CA MET A 26 -8.20 0.72 -4.13
C MET A 26 -9.45 0.44 -3.29
N VAL A 27 -9.91 1.40 -2.48
CA VAL A 27 -11.13 1.27 -1.69
C VAL A 27 -12.38 1.24 -2.56
N SER A 28 -12.41 1.90 -3.71
CA SER A 28 -13.63 1.93 -4.55
C SER A 28 -13.92 0.58 -5.23
N TRP A 29 -12.89 -0.16 -5.61
CA TRP A 29 -13.04 -1.37 -6.44
C TRP A 29 -12.53 -2.66 -5.78
N ALA A 30 -11.63 -2.60 -4.79
CA ALA A 30 -11.00 -3.77 -4.18
C ALA A 30 -11.37 -3.98 -2.70
N LEU A 31 -12.23 -3.14 -2.10
CA LEU A 31 -12.46 -3.12 -0.66
C LEU A 31 -12.81 -4.47 -0.03
N PRO A 32 -13.70 -5.32 -0.60
CA PRO A 32 -13.99 -6.62 0.01
C PRO A 32 -12.74 -7.48 0.22
N GLY A 33 -11.88 -7.59 -0.81
CA GLY A 33 -10.63 -8.35 -0.70
C GLY A 33 -9.58 -7.69 0.21
N ILE A 34 -9.59 -6.37 0.31
CA ILE A 34 -8.72 -5.62 1.24
C ILE A 34 -9.11 -5.90 2.69
N MET A 35 -10.41 -5.90 3.00
CA MET A 35 -10.91 -6.15 4.35
C MET A 35 -10.53 -7.56 4.82
N ASP A 36 -10.69 -8.56 3.96
CA ASP A 36 -10.34 -9.94 4.27
C ASP A 36 -8.83 -10.14 4.52
N SER A 37 -7.99 -9.32 3.90
CA SER A 37 -6.52 -9.39 4.01
C SER A 37 -5.91 -8.39 5.00
N MET A 38 -6.73 -7.60 5.71
CA MET A 38 -6.24 -6.48 6.52
C MET A 38 -5.31 -6.92 7.66
N GLY A 39 -5.62 -8.04 8.31
CA GLY A 39 -4.81 -8.58 9.41
C GLY A 39 -3.42 -9.03 8.94
N ASP A 40 -3.36 -9.77 7.83
CA ASP A 40 -2.10 -10.23 7.25
C ASP A 40 -1.25 -9.07 6.73
N ASN A 41 -1.90 -8.07 6.11
CA ASN A 41 -1.22 -6.85 5.67
C ASN A 41 -0.64 -6.08 6.86
N LEU A 42 -1.38 -5.94 7.96
CA LEU A 42 -0.88 -5.26 9.16
C LEU A 42 0.34 -5.98 9.74
N MET A 43 0.28 -7.31 9.90
CA MET A 43 1.42 -8.11 10.36
C MET A 43 2.63 -7.93 9.44
N MET A 44 2.41 -7.92 8.12
CA MET A 44 3.49 -7.68 7.16
C MET A 44 4.11 -6.29 7.33
N PHE A 45 3.29 -5.24 7.43
CA PHE A 45 3.79 -3.87 7.61
C PHE A 45 4.56 -3.69 8.92
N GLN A 46 4.07 -4.28 10.02
CA GLN A 46 4.74 -4.23 11.32
C GLN A 46 6.11 -4.94 11.33
N ASN A 47 6.29 -5.97 10.49
CA ASN A 47 7.56 -6.68 10.35
C ASN A 47 8.48 -6.09 9.28
N ALA A 48 7.99 -5.15 8.47
CA ALA A 48 8.78 -4.52 7.42
C ALA A 48 9.64 -3.38 7.99
N SER A 49 10.96 -3.43 7.75
CA SER A 49 11.86 -2.33 8.12
C SER A 49 11.81 -1.16 7.12
N ALA A 50 11.30 -1.40 5.91
CA ALA A 50 11.25 -0.44 4.82
C ALA A 50 10.16 -0.80 3.81
N ILE A 51 9.62 0.21 3.13
CA ILE A 51 8.71 0.05 1.99
C ILE A 51 9.37 0.66 0.75
N LEU A 52 9.43 -0.11 -0.33
CA LEU A 52 9.88 0.36 -1.65
C LEU A 52 8.65 0.54 -2.56
N MET A 53 8.54 1.70 -3.20
CA MET A 53 7.41 2.03 -4.07
C MET A 53 7.79 3.02 -5.18
N GLY A 54 6.92 3.14 -6.20
CA GLY A 54 7.03 4.18 -7.21
C GLY A 54 6.44 5.52 -6.75
N ARG A 55 6.77 6.60 -7.47
CA ARG A 55 6.32 7.97 -7.15
C ARG A 55 4.79 8.10 -7.00
N ILE A 56 4.03 7.58 -7.97
CA ILE A 56 2.56 7.72 -7.99
C ILE A 56 1.93 7.08 -6.75
N ASN A 57 2.39 5.88 -6.38
CA ASN A 57 1.90 5.21 -5.18
C ASN A 57 2.28 5.96 -3.90
N TYR A 58 3.50 6.51 -3.84
CA TYR A 58 3.92 7.35 -2.71
C TYR A 58 3.04 8.58 -2.55
N GLU A 59 2.77 9.31 -3.63
CA GLU A 59 1.91 10.51 -3.61
C GLU A 59 0.49 10.18 -3.13
N GLY A 60 -0.08 9.08 -3.63
CA GLY A 60 -1.39 8.58 -3.17
C GLY A 60 -1.41 8.29 -1.67
N LEU A 61 -0.45 7.50 -1.17
CA LEU A 61 -0.37 7.15 0.25
C LEU A 61 -0.08 8.37 1.15
N ALA A 62 0.83 9.24 0.73
CA ALA A 62 1.20 10.45 1.47
C ALA A 62 0.05 11.47 1.56
N SER A 63 -0.90 11.43 0.63
CA SER A 63 -2.08 12.29 0.68
C SER A 63 -3.09 11.91 1.77
N TYR A 64 -3.10 10.65 2.21
CA TYR A 64 -4.12 10.09 3.11
C TYR A 64 -3.57 9.71 4.49
N TRP A 65 -2.48 8.95 4.55
CA TRP A 65 -1.99 8.31 5.77
C TRP A 65 -1.45 9.23 6.87
N PRO A 66 -0.82 10.39 6.59
CA PRO A 66 -0.28 11.25 7.63
C PRO A 66 -1.33 11.81 8.61
N SER A 67 -2.60 11.87 8.22
CA SER A 67 -3.70 12.34 9.07
C SER A 67 -4.51 11.22 9.69
N GLN A 68 -4.17 9.95 9.45
CA GLN A 68 -4.89 8.80 10.02
C GLN A 68 -4.31 8.38 11.37
N GLU A 69 -5.13 7.70 12.17
CA GLU A 69 -4.75 7.13 13.46
C GLU A 69 -4.94 5.61 13.48
N GLY A 70 -4.42 4.96 14.51
CA GLY A 70 -4.51 3.51 14.71
C GLY A 70 -3.27 2.74 14.26
N GLU A 71 -3.23 1.44 14.56
CA GLU A 71 -2.03 0.61 14.39
C GLU A 71 -1.53 0.56 12.95
N PHE A 72 -2.44 0.59 11.97
CA PHE A 72 -2.07 0.58 10.56
C PHE A 72 -1.46 1.91 10.13
N ALA A 73 -2.04 3.03 10.58
CA ALA A 73 -1.50 4.35 10.32
C ALA A 73 -0.13 4.51 10.97
N ASP A 74 0.03 4.02 12.20
CA ASP A 74 1.31 3.98 12.91
C ASP A 74 2.38 3.19 12.13
N ALA A 75 2.05 1.97 11.70
CA ALA A 75 2.96 1.13 10.93
C ALA A 75 3.32 1.79 9.60
N MET A 76 2.34 2.34 8.88
CA MET A 76 2.54 3.03 7.61
C MET A 76 3.41 4.26 7.80
N ASN A 77 3.12 5.11 8.79
CA ASN A 77 3.79 6.40 8.99
C ASN A 77 5.22 6.24 9.52
N LYS A 78 5.48 5.29 10.43
CA LYS A 78 6.81 5.07 11.05
C LYS A 78 7.79 4.34 10.14
N THR A 79 7.31 3.53 9.20
CA THR A 79 8.20 2.73 8.32
C THR A 79 8.93 3.60 7.30
N SER A 80 10.23 3.37 7.11
CA SER A 80 11.04 4.10 6.12
C SER A 80 10.55 3.83 4.69
N LYS A 81 10.41 4.89 3.88
CA LYS A 81 9.87 4.81 2.51
C LYS A 81 10.96 5.15 1.50
N TYR A 82 11.20 4.26 0.54
CA TYR A 82 12.11 4.45 -0.58
C TYR A 82 11.30 4.59 -1.85
N VAL A 83 11.45 5.72 -2.54
CA VAL A 83 10.70 6.05 -3.76
C VAL A 83 11.62 5.90 -4.97
N ALA A 84 11.37 4.89 -5.79
CA ALA A 84 12.08 4.69 -7.05
C ALA A 84 11.41 5.55 -8.13
N THR A 85 12.12 6.57 -8.62
CA THR A 85 11.66 7.45 -9.70
C THR A 85 12.83 7.87 -10.58
N ARG A 86 12.55 8.16 -11.86
CA ARG A 86 13.49 8.81 -12.77
C ARG A 86 12.92 10.21 -13.03
N ASN A 87 13.71 11.24 -12.78
CA ASN A 87 13.38 12.60 -13.20
C ASN A 87 13.54 12.72 -14.72
#